data_AF-A0A9E2LEY0-F1
#
_entry.id   AF-A0A9E2LEY0-F1
#
_cell.length_a   1.000
_cell.length_b   1.000
_cell.length_c   1.000
_cell.angle_alpha   90.00
_cell.angle_beta   90.00
_cell.angle_gamma   90.00
#
_symmetry.space_group_name_H-M   'P 1'
#
loop_
_entity.id
_entity.type
_entity.pdbx_description
1 polymer ?
#
loop_
_entity_poly.entity_id
_entity_poly.type
_entity_poly.pdbx_seq_one_letter_code
_entity_poly.pdbx_strand_id
1 'polypeptide(L)'
;MVSFQMYNLSKPNSILLETNRFDKDNYRSLAFIDPARVISCYKEKDVQKTLLELEEYINKGYYAAGYISYEAGFAFEDALKGLDKGSTFPLLWFGIYKKPVILQDKNMDLSKSKRLPYKISNLRLNSSHKKYIDNVKKIKNFIRRGDTYQVNYTFKYKFDFRGSAQGLYQDLREKQSVSYSAFINTGDSSILSLSPELFFRKDKSLIEVRPMKGTFDRGINIEQDRRNMKALEQSLKNRSENVMIVDLLRNDLGRVSMPGTVRTRKLFEVERYETLFQMISIVKARLKKDVGLCDLFKAIFPSGSVTGAPKISTMKIISLLEKEPRNIYTGSIGFFEPDGKAVFNVAIRTVLIDNKTRKAEMGVGSGIVIDSDPEKEFEECKLKTNFLTQAKKDFKLIETMLWQPQKGYFLLRHHLKRLFSSADYFDFKYDKNRVEKELKRLEKSLKDNYQYRIRVLLARGGELESSFSRLDRGAEIEKVRFSEKKTSSSSVFFYHKTTIRDLYDKELKKWRRQGYFDIMFTNEKNQITEGAISNIIIKKGRFYYTPPLSCGLLDGVYRRYLLDSRKIPLKEKILYKKDIKNADEIYMINSVRGMVKAVL
;
A
#
# COMPACT_ATOMS: atom_id res chain seq x y z
N MET A 1 15.23 21.60 13.05
CA MET A 1 14.45 20.36 12.89
C MET A 1 12.98 20.71 13.10
N VAL A 2 12.19 20.87 12.03
CA VAL A 2 10.78 21.27 12.10
C VAL A 2 9.95 20.00 12.30
N SER A 3 9.41 19.78 13.50
CA SER A 3 8.59 18.60 13.81
C SER A 3 7.17 18.80 13.28
N PHE A 4 6.44 17.69 13.03
CA PHE A 4 5.01 17.69 12.67
C PHE A 4 4.12 18.49 13.65
N GLN A 5 4.60 18.76 14.88
CA GLN A 5 3.90 19.61 15.85
C GLN A 5 3.82 21.08 15.41
N MET A 6 4.69 21.55 14.51
CA MET A 6 4.74 22.98 14.16
C MET A 6 3.54 23.46 13.34
N TYR A 7 2.79 22.56 12.68
CA TYR A 7 1.67 22.95 11.80
C TYR A 7 0.29 22.88 12.43
N ASN A 8 0.17 22.57 13.73
CA ASN A 8 -1.06 22.53 14.52
C ASN A 8 -2.30 22.10 13.70
N LEU A 9 -2.20 20.98 12.98
CA LEU A 9 -3.30 20.41 12.17
C LEU A 9 -4.52 20.01 13.04
N SER A 10 -4.41 20.17 14.35
CA SER A 10 -5.48 19.98 15.33
C SER A 10 -6.42 21.17 15.36
N LYS A 11 -5.98 22.34 14.87
CA LYS A 11 -6.86 23.49 14.65
C LYS A 11 -7.93 23.15 13.60
N PRO A 12 -9.19 23.53 13.84
CA PRO A 12 -10.22 23.51 12.81
C PRO A 12 -9.81 24.26 11.54
N ASN A 13 -10.36 23.83 10.42
CA ASN A 13 -10.16 24.37 9.08
C ASN A 13 -8.70 24.32 8.58
N SER A 14 -7.96 23.30 9.01
CA SER A 14 -6.59 23.03 8.56
C SER A 14 -6.54 21.87 7.57
N ILE A 15 -5.65 21.99 6.58
CA ILE A 15 -5.45 21.00 5.53
C ILE A 15 -3.95 20.75 5.37
N LEU A 16 -3.57 19.48 5.30
CA LEU A 16 -2.28 19.04 4.79
C LEU A 16 -2.54 18.20 3.54
N LEU A 17 -2.02 18.65 2.40
CA LEU A 17 -1.94 17.86 1.17
C LEU A 17 -0.50 17.37 1.05
N GLU A 18 -0.30 16.07 1.16
CA GLU A 18 1.02 15.48 1.30
C GLU A 18 1.32 14.46 0.18
N THR A 19 2.52 14.57 -0.37
CA THR A 19 3.10 13.56 -1.25
C THR A 19 4.09 12.72 -0.45
N ASN A 20 3.81 11.41 -0.35
CA ASN A 20 4.69 10.43 0.29
C ASN A 20 5.36 9.48 -0.72
N ARG A 21 4.90 9.51 -1.98
CA ARG A 21 5.52 8.83 -3.11
C ARG A 21 5.92 9.87 -4.15
N PHE A 22 7.19 10.25 -4.10
CA PHE A 22 7.74 11.32 -4.92
C PHE A 22 7.94 10.88 -6.37
N ASP A 23 7.54 11.75 -7.29
CA ASP A 23 7.83 11.63 -8.71
C ASP A 23 8.16 13.01 -9.31
N LYS A 24 8.38 13.08 -10.62
CA LYS A 24 8.72 14.32 -11.31
C LYS A 24 7.68 15.44 -11.16
N ASP A 25 6.41 15.09 -10.99
CA ASP A 25 5.29 16.02 -10.90
C ASP A 25 4.78 16.17 -9.46
N ASN A 26 5.04 15.18 -8.59
CA ASN A 26 4.63 15.11 -7.19
C ASN A 26 5.87 15.17 -6.30
N TYR A 27 6.28 16.37 -5.90
CA TYR A 27 7.53 16.61 -5.16
C TYR A 27 7.40 17.63 -4.02
N ARG A 28 6.18 18.08 -3.72
CA ARG A 28 5.91 19.09 -2.68
C ARG A 28 4.71 18.66 -1.86
N SER A 29 4.78 18.95 -0.57
CA SER A 29 3.61 18.90 0.32
C SER A 29 3.19 20.32 0.67
N LEU A 30 1.87 20.54 0.79
CA LEU A 30 1.27 21.85 1.02
C LEU A 30 0.46 21.80 2.31
N ALA A 31 0.73 22.71 3.23
CA ALA A 31 -0.11 22.92 4.40
C ALA A 31 -0.89 24.24 4.23
N PHE A 32 -2.21 24.16 4.40
CA PHE A 32 -3.10 25.31 4.41
C PHE A 32 -3.65 25.46 5.83
N ILE A 33 -3.25 26.54 6.49
CA ILE A 33 -3.57 26.86 7.88
C ILE A 33 -4.16 28.26 7.95
N ASP A 34 -5.04 28.48 8.93
CA ASP A 34 -5.67 29.77 9.22
C ASP A 34 -6.35 30.40 7.96
N PRO A 35 -7.43 29.79 7.43
CA PRO A 35 -8.12 30.30 6.24
C PRO A 35 -8.72 31.69 6.49
N ALA A 36 -8.68 32.55 5.47
CA ALA A 36 -9.36 33.84 5.48
C ALA A 36 -10.88 33.68 5.48
N ARG A 37 -11.38 32.61 4.84
CA ARG A 37 -12.79 32.23 4.79
C ARG A 37 -12.91 30.73 4.54
N VAL A 38 -14.01 30.14 5.01
CA VAL A 38 -14.42 28.80 4.63
C VAL A 38 -15.71 28.90 3.85
N ILE A 39 -15.76 28.24 2.69
CA ILE A 39 -16.94 28.11 1.84
C ILE A 39 -17.42 26.67 1.98
N SER A 40 -18.69 26.48 2.32
CA SER A 40 -19.30 25.15 2.41
C SER A 40 -20.70 25.12 1.80
N CYS A 41 -21.08 23.96 1.27
CA CYS A 41 -22.37 23.74 0.63
C CYS A 41 -22.98 22.43 1.13
N TYR A 42 -24.27 22.44 1.47
CA TYR A 42 -24.99 21.26 1.97
C TYR A 42 -26.19 20.86 1.11
N LYS A 43 -26.58 21.70 0.13
CA LYS A 43 -27.78 21.49 -0.68
C LYS A 43 -27.41 21.45 -2.15
N GLU A 44 -27.94 20.48 -2.89
CA GLU A 44 -27.65 20.28 -4.32
C GLU A 44 -27.84 21.56 -5.14
N LYS A 45 -28.92 22.31 -4.90
CA LYS A 45 -29.25 23.54 -5.63
C LYS A 45 -28.20 24.66 -5.48
N ASP A 46 -27.41 24.63 -4.40
CA ASP A 46 -26.45 25.69 -4.08
C ASP A 46 -25.04 25.34 -4.58
N VAL A 47 -24.81 24.13 -5.11
CA VAL A 47 -23.50 23.63 -5.55
C VAL A 47 -22.89 24.52 -6.64
N GLN A 48 -23.64 24.83 -7.70
CA GLN A 48 -23.15 25.64 -8.82
C GLN A 48 -22.81 27.06 -8.37
N LYS A 49 -23.67 27.67 -7.54
CA LYS A 49 -23.43 28.99 -6.94
C LYS A 49 -22.15 29.00 -6.09
N THR A 50 -21.94 27.95 -5.30
CA THR A 50 -20.76 27.80 -4.44
C THR A 50 -19.48 27.68 -5.26
N LEU A 51 -19.51 26.97 -6.40
CA LEU A 51 -18.36 26.87 -7.30
C LEU A 51 -18.01 28.20 -7.97
N LEU A 52 -19.03 29.00 -8.32
CA LEU A 52 -18.81 30.36 -8.86
C LEU A 52 -18.18 31.29 -7.81
N GLU A 53 -18.65 31.22 -6.55
CA GLU A 53 -18.04 31.97 -5.44
C GLU A 53 -16.57 31.55 -5.25
N LEU A 54 -16.28 30.25 -5.30
CA LEU A 54 -14.92 29.72 -5.20
C LEU A 54 -14.02 30.26 -6.32
N GLU A 55 -14.51 30.26 -7.57
CA GLU A 55 -13.81 30.78 -8.74
C GLU A 55 -13.53 32.29 -8.61
N GLU A 56 -14.46 33.06 -8.07
CA GLU A 56 -14.28 34.49 -7.81
C GLU A 56 -13.10 34.75 -6.86
N TYR A 57 -12.96 33.97 -5.78
CA TYR A 57 -11.81 34.10 -4.88
C TYR A 57 -10.49 33.73 -5.55
N ILE A 58 -10.47 32.68 -6.38
CA ILE A 58 -9.28 32.27 -7.13
C ILE A 58 -8.86 33.39 -8.09
N ASN A 59 -9.82 34.01 -8.79
CA ASN A 59 -9.58 35.14 -9.69
C ASN A 59 -9.08 36.39 -8.95
N LYS A 60 -9.43 36.56 -7.67
CA LYS A 60 -8.90 37.61 -6.78
C LYS A 60 -7.49 37.31 -6.26
N GLY A 61 -6.86 36.22 -6.67
CA GLY A 61 -5.49 35.88 -6.28
C GLY A 61 -5.38 34.98 -5.06
N TYR A 62 -6.49 34.41 -4.56
CA TYR A 62 -6.46 33.49 -3.43
C TYR A 62 -6.21 32.05 -3.87
N TYR A 63 -5.64 31.27 -2.97
CA TYR A 63 -5.61 29.82 -3.06
C TYR A 63 -6.87 29.24 -2.43
N ALA A 64 -7.34 28.12 -2.96
CA ALA A 64 -8.42 27.37 -2.34
C ALA A 64 -8.02 25.90 -2.18
N ALA A 65 -8.32 25.30 -1.04
CA ALA A 65 -8.04 23.89 -0.78
C ALA A 65 -9.19 23.26 -0.01
N GLY A 66 -9.52 22.01 -0.32
CA GLY A 66 -10.71 21.38 0.23
C GLY A 66 -11.14 20.12 -0.50
N TYR A 67 -12.44 19.87 -0.50
CA TYR A 67 -13.02 18.68 -1.09
C TYR A 67 -14.42 18.91 -1.68
N ILE A 68 -14.81 17.96 -2.52
CA ILE A 68 -16.16 17.80 -3.09
C ILE A 68 -16.60 16.36 -2.80
N SER A 69 -17.75 16.18 -2.16
CA SER A 69 -18.30 14.85 -1.86
C SER A 69 -18.91 14.20 -3.11
N TYR A 70 -19.10 12.88 -3.09
CA TYR A 70 -19.71 12.16 -4.21
C TYR A 70 -21.11 12.69 -4.56
N GLU A 71 -21.93 12.99 -3.55
CA GLU A 71 -23.32 13.45 -3.70
C GLU A 71 -23.42 14.80 -4.43
N ALA A 72 -22.37 15.63 -4.42
CA ALA A 72 -22.34 16.86 -5.23
C ALA A 72 -22.52 16.56 -6.73
N GLY A 73 -22.22 15.33 -7.17
CA GLY A 73 -22.45 14.85 -8.52
C GLY A 73 -23.90 14.95 -9.00
N PHE A 74 -24.86 14.82 -8.07
CA PHE A 74 -26.29 14.90 -8.41
C PHE A 74 -26.73 16.30 -8.84
N ALA A 75 -25.98 17.35 -8.47
CA ALA A 75 -26.29 18.74 -8.80
C ALA A 75 -25.93 19.15 -10.24
N PHE A 76 -25.15 18.33 -10.95
CA PHE A 76 -24.64 18.67 -12.29
C PHE A 76 -25.53 18.20 -13.43
N GLU A 77 -26.40 17.22 -13.20
CA GLU A 77 -27.24 16.59 -14.22
C GLU A 77 -28.70 16.49 -13.73
N ASP A 78 -29.64 17.03 -14.50
CA ASP A 78 -31.06 17.03 -14.13
C ASP A 78 -31.62 15.63 -13.90
N ALA A 79 -31.14 14.65 -14.66
CA ALA A 79 -31.54 13.26 -14.55
C ALA A 79 -31.15 12.58 -13.22
N LEU A 80 -30.34 13.24 -12.39
CA LEU A 80 -29.85 12.73 -11.10
C LEU A 80 -30.44 13.48 -9.89
N LYS A 81 -31.22 14.54 -10.11
CA LYS A 81 -31.82 15.33 -9.03
C LYS A 81 -32.70 14.46 -8.12
N GLY A 82 -32.58 14.69 -6.80
CA GLY A 82 -33.38 13.99 -5.80
C GLY A 82 -32.93 12.55 -5.50
N LEU A 83 -31.77 12.12 -6.02
CA LEU A 83 -31.17 10.84 -5.67
C LEU A 83 -30.39 10.88 -4.35
N ASP A 84 -30.14 12.07 -3.79
CA ASP A 84 -29.53 12.19 -2.46
C ASP A 84 -30.45 11.58 -1.39
N LYS A 85 -29.84 10.80 -0.51
CA LYS A 85 -30.50 10.05 0.56
C LYS A 85 -30.45 10.80 1.89
N GLY A 86 -30.35 12.13 1.83
CA GLY A 86 -30.28 13.00 2.99
C GLY A 86 -28.92 12.96 3.67
N SER A 87 -27.82 13.04 2.89
CA SER A 87 -26.51 13.21 3.51
C SER A 87 -26.45 14.51 4.30
N THR A 88 -25.99 14.45 5.55
CA THR A 88 -25.70 15.63 6.37
C THR A 88 -24.26 16.13 6.21
N PHE A 89 -23.46 15.41 5.41
CA PHE A 89 -22.08 15.77 5.12
C PHE A 89 -22.02 16.87 4.05
N PRO A 90 -21.11 17.86 4.15
CA PRO A 90 -21.00 18.92 3.15
C PRO A 90 -20.75 18.35 1.74
N LEU A 91 -21.51 18.84 0.77
CA LEU A 91 -21.30 18.57 -0.66
C LEU A 91 -20.00 19.19 -1.16
N LEU A 92 -19.69 20.39 -0.67
CA LEU A 92 -18.43 21.08 -0.92
C LEU A 92 -17.95 21.69 0.38
N TRP A 93 -16.63 21.69 0.57
CA TRP A 93 -15.98 22.44 1.65
C TRP A 93 -14.60 22.88 1.18
N PHE A 94 -14.35 24.18 1.17
CA PHE A 94 -13.08 24.77 0.77
C PHE A 94 -12.66 25.88 1.73
N GLY A 95 -11.43 25.81 2.22
CA GLY A 95 -10.77 26.95 2.84
C GLY A 95 -10.17 27.86 1.77
N ILE A 96 -10.28 29.17 1.97
CA ILE A 96 -9.69 30.22 1.14
C ILE A 96 -8.47 30.79 1.85
N TYR A 97 -7.32 30.80 1.19
CA TYR A 97 -6.02 31.10 1.79
C TYR A 97 -5.24 32.11 0.95
N LYS A 98 -4.45 32.97 1.59
CA LYS A 98 -3.56 33.89 0.86
C LYS A 98 -2.40 33.16 0.19
N LYS A 99 -1.84 32.14 0.87
CA LYS A 99 -0.78 31.27 0.35
C LYS A 99 -0.70 29.97 1.18
N PRO A 100 -0.31 28.84 0.59
CA PRO A 100 0.06 27.66 1.34
C PRO A 100 1.44 27.84 2.00
N VAL A 101 1.68 27.05 3.04
CA VAL A 101 3.02 26.73 3.50
C VAL A 101 3.54 25.57 2.64
N ILE A 102 4.59 25.84 1.86
CA ILE A 102 5.23 24.83 1.02
C ILE A 102 6.26 24.08 1.86
N LEU A 103 6.09 22.77 1.94
CA LEU A 103 7.03 21.85 2.58
C LEU A 103 7.90 21.25 1.48
N GLN A 104 9.16 21.71 1.34
CA GLN A 104 10.12 21.15 0.38
C GLN A 104 10.96 20.00 0.99
N ASP A 105 10.92 18.90 0.23
CA ASP A 105 11.47 17.54 0.31
C ASP A 105 13.03 17.45 0.42
N LYS A 106 13.73 16.57 1.14
CA LYS A 106 13.89 15.09 1.05
C LYS A 106 14.23 14.41 2.40
N ASN A 107 14.38 15.23 3.46
CA ASN A 107 14.97 14.84 4.75
C ASN A 107 14.06 15.12 5.96
N MET A 108 12.85 15.63 5.75
CA MET A 108 11.89 15.81 6.83
C MET A 108 11.25 14.46 7.13
N ASP A 109 11.96 13.67 7.92
CA ASP A 109 11.52 12.37 8.37
C ASP A 109 10.39 12.54 9.40
N LEU A 110 9.16 12.64 8.90
CA LEU A 110 7.97 12.72 9.74
C LEU A 110 7.75 11.48 10.61
N SER A 111 8.49 10.38 10.36
CA SER A 111 8.51 9.21 11.26
C SER A 111 9.15 9.55 12.63
N LYS A 112 9.92 10.64 12.74
CA LYS A 112 10.48 11.14 14.00
C LYS A 112 9.52 11.99 14.83
N SER A 113 8.30 12.22 14.34
CA SER A 113 7.30 12.94 15.14
C SER A 113 6.77 12.04 16.26
N LYS A 114 6.54 12.61 17.46
CA LYS A 114 5.98 11.89 18.60
C LYS A 114 4.64 11.29 18.18
N ARG A 115 4.55 9.96 18.15
CA ARG A 115 3.31 9.26 17.81
C ARG A 115 2.21 9.64 18.78
N LEU A 116 1.11 10.15 18.22
CA LEU A 116 -0.04 10.54 19.03
C LEU A 116 -0.94 9.31 19.25
N PRO A 117 -1.39 9.06 20.49
CA PRO A 117 -2.18 7.88 20.79
C PRO A 117 -3.57 7.97 20.16
N TYR A 118 -4.04 6.83 19.65
CA TYR A 118 -5.42 6.64 19.20
C TYR A 118 -5.87 5.19 19.45
N LYS A 119 -7.16 4.95 19.36
CA LYS A 119 -7.76 3.62 19.47
C LYS A 119 -8.90 3.48 18.46
N ILE A 120 -8.87 2.38 17.71
CA ILE A 120 -9.97 1.91 16.87
C ILE A 120 -10.62 0.72 17.56
N SER A 121 -11.96 0.68 17.60
CA SER A 121 -12.73 -0.45 18.12
C SER A 121 -13.99 -0.70 17.29
N ASN A 122 -14.63 -1.86 17.47
CA ASN A 122 -15.91 -2.20 16.84
C ASN A 122 -15.91 -2.11 15.30
N LEU A 123 -14.78 -2.48 14.69
CA LEU A 123 -14.61 -2.51 13.24
C LEU A 123 -15.52 -3.58 12.63
N ARG A 124 -16.41 -3.16 11.74
CA ARG A 124 -17.39 -4.02 11.07
C ARG A 124 -17.74 -3.50 9.68
N LEU A 125 -18.25 -4.38 8.83
CA LEU A 125 -18.86 -3.98 7.56
C LEU A 125 -20.31 -3.53 7.76
N ASN A 126 -20.75 -2.54 6.97
CA ASN A 126 -22.16 -2.14 6.93
C ASN A 126 -23.04 -3.05 6.05
N SER A 127 -22.42 -3.99 5.33
CA SER A 127 -23.08 -4.98 4.49
C SER A 127 -22.51 -6.37 4.77
N SER A 128 -23.36 -7.40 4.78
CA SER A 128 -22.92 -8.79 4.92
C SER A 128 -22.36 -9.30 3.60
N HIS A 129 -21.50 -10.32 3.68
CA HIS A 129 -20.97 -11.01 2.49
C HIS A 129 -22.09 -11.50 1.57
N LYS A 130 -23.09 -12.22 2.10
CA LYS A 130 -24.28 -12.65 1.34
C LYS A 130 -24.95 -11.48 0.60
N LYS A 131 -25.18 -10.36 1.28
CA LYS A 131 -25.84 -9.20 0.69
C LYS A 131 -25.02 -8.57 -0.43
N TYR A 132 -23.70 -8.51 -0.26
CA TYR A 132 -22.77 -8.07 -1.31
C TYR A 132 -22.90 -8.95 -2.55
N ILE A 133 -22.80 -10.28 -2.40
CA ILE A 133 -22.92 -11.24 -3.51
C ILE A 133 -24.27 -11.10 -4.22
N ASP A 134 -25.36 -10.94 -3.48
CA ASP A 134 -26.70 -10.74 -4.06
C ASP A 134 -26.80 -9.45 -4.87
N ASN A 135 -26.21 -8.35 -4.39
CA ASN A 135 -26.21 -7.09 -5.13
C ASN A 135 -25.30 -7.15 -6.36
N VAL A 136 -24.16 -7.86 -6.31
CA VAL A 136 -23.33 -8.12 -7.51
C VAL A 136 -24.13 -8.89 -8.56
N LYS A 137 -24.92 -9.90 -8.17
CA LYS A 137 -25.82 -10.61 -9.10
C LYS A 137 -26.85 -9.67 -9.74
N LYS A 138 -27.44 -8.75 -8.97
CA LYS A 138 -28.35 -7.72 -9.50
C LYS A 138 -27.65 -6.80 -10.50
N ILE A 139 -26.44 -6.35 -10.19
CA ILE A 139 -25.62 -5.54 -11.11
C ILE A 139 -25.38 -6.27 -12.42
N LYS A 140 -25.01 -7.55 -12.37
CA LYS A 140 -24.83 -8.36 -13.59
C LYS A 140 -26.12 -8.45 -14.42
N ASN A 141 -27.30 -8.42 -13.81
CA ASN A 141 -28.56 -8.37 -14.55
C ASN A 141 -28.80 -7.01 -15.22
N PHE A 142 -28.48 -5.90 -14.56
CA PHE A 142 -28.49 -4.57 -15.20
C PHE A 142 -27.52 -4.54 -16.40
N ILE A 143 -26.34 -5.15 -16.27
CA ILE A 143 -25.37 -5.24 -17.36
C ILE A 143 -25.91 -6.08 -18.53
N ARG A 144 -26.50 -7.26 -18.25
CA ARG A 144 -27.10 -8.11 -19.29
C ARG A 144 -28.21 -7.44 -20.08
N ARG A 145 -28.98 -6.56 -19.43
CA ARG A 145 -30.03 -5.78 -20.06
C ARG A 145 -29.51 -4.60 -20.89
N GLY A 146 -28.22 -4.29 -20.80
CA GLY A 146 -27.62 -3.13 -21.45
C GLY A 146 -27.85 -1.81 -20.70
N ASP A 147 -28.31 -1.85 -19.44
CA ASP A 147 -28.54 -0.63 -18.66
C ASP A 147 -27.20 0.07 -18.29
N THR A 148 -26.12 -0.70 -18.18
CA THR A 148 -24.75 -0.24 -17.86
C THR A 148 -23.70 -1.27 -18.31
N TYR A 149 -22.45 -0.86 -18.50
CA TYR A 149 -21.30 -1.73 -18.80
C TYR A 149 -20.52 -2.11 -17.54
N GLN A 150 -20.43 -1.18 -16.58
CA GLN A 150 -19.69 -1.36 -15.34
C GLN A 150 -20.34 -0.54 -14.23
N VAL A 151 -20.40 -1.11 -13.03
CA VAL A 151 -20.80 -0.40 -11.81
C VAL A 151 -19.71 -0.50 -10.78
N ASN A 152 -19.20 0.62 -10.27
CA ASN A 152 -18.37 0.62 -9.06
C ASN A 152 -19.29 0.48 -7.85
N TYR A 153 -19.48 -0.75 -7.38
CA TYR A 153 -20.35 -1.05 -6.24
C TYR A 153 -19.58 -0.93 -4.94
N THR A 154 -20.18 -0.25 -3.95
CA THR A 154 -19.48 0.12 -2.72
C THR A 154 -20.21 -0.28 -1.45
N PHE A 155 -19.42 -0.43 -0.40
CA PHE A 155 -19.87 -0.64 0.97
C PHE A 155 -18.84 -0.02 1.92
N LYS A 156 -19.10 -0.05 3.24
CA LYS A 156 -18.27 0.68 4.22
C LYS A 156 -17.79 -0.22 5.34
N TYR A 157 -16.55 0.02 5.77
CA TYR A 157 -16.14 -0.28 7.14
C TYR A 157 -16.63 0.83 8.06
N LYS A 158 -17.20 0.45 9.20
CA LYS A 158 -17.62 1.35 10.28
C LYS A 158 -16.90 0.95 11.55
N PHE A 159 -16.45 1.94 12.32
CA PHE A 159 -15.75 1.71 13.58
C PHE A 159 -15.89 2.90 14.52
N ASP A 160 -15.58 2.66 15.78
CA ASP A 160 -15.49 3.69 16.81
C ASP A 160 -14.04 4.17 16.90
N PHE A 161 -13.87 5.47 17.07
CA PHE A 161 -12.55 6.12 17.08
C PHE A 161 -12.36 6.95 18.34
N ARG A 162 -11.21 6.80 19.01
CA ARG A 162 -10.80 7.65 20.14
C ARG A 162 -9.36 8.10 19.98
N GLY A 163 -9.04 9.28 20.53
CA GLY A 163 -7.70 9.85 20.49
C GLY A 163 -7.43 10.71 19.26
N SER A 164 -6.18 10.75 18.80
CA SER A 164 -5.72 11.71 17.79
C SER A 164 -5.92 11.21 16.36
N ALA A 165 -6.73 11.91 15.56
CA ALA A 165 -6.88 11.65 14.12
C ALA A 165 -5.54 11.81 13.37
N GLN A 166 -4.68 12.73 13.82
CA GLN A 166 -3.32 12.87 13.29
C GLN A 166 -2.48 11.64 13.57
N GLY A 167 -2.60 11.05 14.77
CA GLY A 167 -1.91 9.81 15.12
C GLY A 167 -2.31 8.65 14.20
N LEU A 168 -3.61 8.53 13.91
CA LEU A 168 -4.09 7.57 12.92
C LEU A 168 -3.54 7.87 11.52
N TYR A 169 -3.57 9.13 11.07
CA TYR A 169 -3.01 9.52 9.78
C TYR A 169 -1.52 9.21 9.65
N GLN A 170 -0.73 9.45 10.70
CA GLN A 170 0.69 9.11 10.78
C GLN A 170 0.94 7.61 10.60
N ASP A 171 0.14 6.76 11.24
CA ASP A 171 0.24 5.31 11.06
C ASP A 171 -0.22 4.86 9.68
N LEU A 172 -1.27 5.48 9.14
CA LEU A 172 -1.80 5.15 7.82
C LEU A 172 -0.82 5.52 6.71
N ARG A 173 -0.25 6.73 6.71
CA ARG A 173 0.73 7.18 5.70
C ARG A 173 1.97 6.30 5.66
N GLU A 174 2.40 5.77 6.80
CA GLU A 174 3.52 4.81 6.84
C GLU A 174 3.16 3.47 6.19
N LYS A 175 1.91 3.02 6.26
CA LYS A 175 1.47 1.74 5.69
C LYS A 175 1.23 1.80 4.19
N GLN A 176 1.09 3.00 3.64
CA GLN A 176 0.74 3.18 2.25
C GLN A 176 1.24 4.51 1.72
N SER A 177 2.45 4.48 1.18
CA SER A 177 3.04 5.63 0.49
C SER A 177 2.27 5.91 -0.82
N VAL A 178 1.68 7.10 -0.92
CA VAL A 178 0.93 7.56 -2.11
C VAL A 178 1.28 8.99 -2.49
N SER A 179 0.96 9.37 -3.73
CA SER A 179 1.28 10.70 -4.26
C SER A 179 0.28 11.78 -3.86
N TYR A 180 -0.98 11.41 -3.53
CA TYR A 180 -2.07 12.35 -3.28
C TYR A 180 -2.76 12.12 -1.93
N SER A 181 -1.97 12.03 -0.85
CA SER A 181 -2.54 11.91 0.50
C SER A 181 -3.02 13.25 1.05
N ALA A 182 -3.99 13.22 1.94
CA ALA A 182 -4.51 14.42 2.59
C ALA A 182 -4.93 14.16 4.03
N PHE A 183 -4.72 15.16 4.89
CA PHE A 183 -5.35 15.29 6.19
C PHE A 183 -6.15 16.59 6.20
N ILE A 184 -7.47 16.51 6.42
CA ILE A 184 -8.34 17.69 6.54
C ILE A 184 -9.01 17.63 7.89
N ASN A 185 -8.93 18.72 8.64
CA ASN A 185 -9.70 18.92 9.86
C ASN A 185 -10.64 20.11 9.66
N THR A 186 -11.93 19.84 9.52
CA THR A 186 -12.97 20.86 9.36
C THR A 186 -13.51 21.38 10.70
N GLY A 187 -13.00 20.88 11.83
CA GLY A 187 -13.61 21.03 13.15
C GLY A 187 -14.67 19.95 13.40
N ASP A 188 -15.70 19.89 12.55
CA ASP A 188 -16.78 18.89 12.67
C ASP A 188 -16.35 17.48 12.25
N SER A 189 -15.45 17.37 11.28
CA SER A 189 -14.96 16.11 10.74
C SER A 189 -13.46 16.12 10.47
N SER A 190 -12.83 14.96 10.64
CA SER A 190 -11.45 14.70 10.20
C SER A 190 -11.45 13.73 9.02
N ILE A 191 -10.80 14.10 7.92
CA ILE A 191 -10.70 13.29 6.69
C ILE A 191 -9.23 12.89 6.50
N LEU A 192 -8.99 11.59 6.42
CA LEU A 192 -7.66 11.00 6.28
C LEU A 192 -7.60 10.24 4.96
N SER A 193 -7.07 10.85 3.91
CA SER A 193 -7.00 10.28 2.56
C SER A 193 -5.62 9.73 2.25
N LEU A 194 -5.57 8.50 1.75
CA LEU A 194 -4.38 7.86 1.18
C LEU A 194 -4.64 7.49 -0.29
N SER A 195 -5.11 8.46 -1.07
CA SER A 195 -5.45 8.21 -2.46
C SER A 195 -4.22 8.01 -3.34
N PRO A 196 -4.15 6.89 -4.10
CA PRO A 196 -3.16 6.72 -5.15
C PRO A 196 -3.58 7.36 -6.48
N GLU A 197 -4.85 7.72 -6.66
CA GLU A 197 -5.44 8.04 -7.96
C GLU A 197 -5.61 9.55 -8.16
N LEU A 198 -5.09 10.04 -9.28
CA LEU A 198 -5.30 11.42 -9.73
C LEU A 198 -6.65 11.52 -10.42
N PHE A 199 -7.53 12.38 -9.90
CA PHE A 199 -8.76 12.73 -10.62
C PHE A 199 -8.42 13.64 -11.79
N PHE A 200 -7.82 14.81 -11.50
CA PHE A 200 -7.22 15.64 -12.54
C PHE A 200 -6.08 16.51 -12.00
N ARG A 201 -5.16 16.83 -12.89
CA ARG A 201 -4.19 17.91 -12.73
C ARG A 201 -4.40 18.92 -13.84
N LYS A 202 -4.47 20.20 -13.48
CA LYS A 202 -4.59 21.32 -14.40
C LYS A 202 -3.36 22.21 -14.24
N ASP A 203 -2.79 22.64 -15.36
CA ASP A 203 -1.81 23.71 -15.44
C ASP A 203 -2.28 24.69 -16.51
N LYS A 204 -2.88 25.80 -16.07
CA LYS A 204 -3.58 26.76 -16.92
C LYS A 204 -4.64 26.05 -17.78
N SER A 205 -4.44 25.94 -19.09
CA SER A 205 -5.37 25.26 -20.01
C SER A 205 -5.08 23.78 -20.21
N LEU A 206 -3.93 23.26 -19.77
CA LEU A 206 -3.60 21.85 -19.92
C LEU A 206 -4.22 21.06 -18.77
N ILE A 207 -4.98 20.01 -19.11
CA ILE A 207 -5.55 19.09 -18.13
C ILE A 207 -5.06 17.67 -18.38
N GLU A 208 -4.81 16.95 -17.30
CA GLU A 208 -4.36 15.56 -17.29
C GLU A 208 -5.19 14.77 -16.29
N VAL A 209 -5.61 13.57 -16.68
CA VAL A 209 -6.25 12.59 -15.79
C VAL A 209 -5.47 11.27 -15.86
N ARG A 210 -5.41 10.53 -14.74
CA ARG A 210 -4.70 9.24 -14.67
C ARG A 210 -5.60 8.14 -14.12
N PRO A 211 -6.51 7.58 -14.93
CA PRO A 211 -7.32 6.44 -14.48
C PRO A 211 -6.45 5.27 -14.08
N MET A 212 -6.86 4.60 -13.01
CA MET A 212 -6.20 3.39 -12.50
C MET A 212 -7.19 2.23 -12.53
N LYS A 213 -6.94 1.23 -13.40
CA LYS A 213 -7.72 -0.01 -13.43
C LYS A 213 -6.87 -1.21 -13.75
N GLY A 214 -7.10 -2.27 -12.99
CA GLY A 214 -6.31 -3.50 -12.94
C GLY A 214 -5.40 -3.55 -11.73
N THR A 215 -5.67 -4.50 -10.84
CA THR A 215 -4.93 -4.72 -9.59
C THR A 215 -4.33 -6.12 -9.61
N PHE A 216 -3.12 -6.29 -9.09
CA PHE A 216 -2.54 -7.62 -8.89
C PHE A 216 -1.74 -7.66 -7.60
N ASP A 217 -1.73 -8.80 -6.92
CA ASP A 217 -0.99 -8.95 -5.67
C ASP A 217 0.53 -8.85 -5.89
N ARG A 218 1.23 -8.31 -4.88
CA ARG A 218 2.69 -8.45 -4.83
C ARG A 218 3.06 -9.93 -4.71
N GLY A 219 4.20 -10.29 -5.28
CA GLY A 219 4.73 -11.64 -5.11
C GLY A 219 5.30 -11.82 -3.71
N ILE A 220 5.33 -13.04 -3.20
CA ILE A 220 5.98 -13.36 -1.90
C ILE A 220 7.50 -13.13 -1.87
N ASN A 221 8.12 -12.95 -3.05
CA ASN A 221 9.53 -12.67 -3.26
C ASN A 221 9.72 -11.91 -4.59
N ILE A 222 10.91 -11.38 -4.85
CA ILE A 222 11.17 -10.53 -6.03
C ILE A 222 10.93 -11.22 -7.38
N GLU A 223 11.12 -12.53 -7.46
CA GLU A 223 10.94 -13.29 -8.71
C GLU A 223 9.45 -13.49 -9.03
N GLN A 224 8.66 -13.86 -8.01
CA GLN A 224 7.21 -13.91 -8.12
C GLN A 224 6.64 -12.51 -8.36
N ASP A 225 7.20 -11.49 -7.71
CA ASP A 225 6.76 -10.10 -7.84
C ASP A 225 6.88 -9.60 -9.28
N ARG A 226 8.02 -9.89 -9.93
CA ARG A 226 8.24 -9.59 -11.35
C ARG A 226 7.31 -10.37 -12.28
N ARG A 227 7.00 -11.64 -11.95
CA ARG A 227 6.05 -12.45 -12.72
C ARG A 227 4.63 -11.91 -12.61
N ASN A 228 4.21 -11.54 -11.41
CA ASN A 228 2.91 -10.92 -11.14
C ASN A 228 2.75 -9.59 -11.88
N MET A 229 3.78 -8.74 -11.87
CA MET A 229 3.81 -7.48 -12.61
C MET A 229 3.59 -7.69 -14.11
N LYS A 230 4.34 -8.62 -14.73
CA LYS A 230 4.18 -8.97 -16.16
C LYS A 230 2.81 -9.57 -16.46
N ALA A 231 2.27 -10.38 -15.55
CA ALA A 231 0.95 -10.96 -15.71
C ALA A 231 -0.15 -9.87 -15.75
N LEU A 232 -0.03 -8.83 -14.91
CA LEU A 232 -0.95 -7.69 -14.94
C LEU A 232 -0.80 -6.90 -16.25
N GLU A 233 0.43 -6.61 -16.67
CA GLU A 233 0.74 -5.88 -17.90
C GLU A 233 0.16 -6.56 -19.15
N GLN A 234 0.19 -7.89 -19.18
CA GLN A 234 -0.30 -8.70 -20.30
C GLN A 234 -1.76 -9.13 -20.18
N SER A 235 -2.44 -8.79 -19.08
CA SER A 235 -3.80 -9.25 -18.82
C SER A 235 -4.82 -8.58 -19.76
N LEU A 236 -5.38 -9.37 -20.69
CA LEU A 236 -6.42 -8.90 -21.61
C LEU A 236 -7.62 -8.30 -20.88
N LYS A 237 -8.09 -8.96 -19.79
CA LYS A 237 -9.20 -8.49 -18.95
C LYS A 237 -8.91 -7.10 -18.36
N ASN A 238 -7.76 -6.94 -17.70
CA ASN A 238 -7.42 -5.67 -17.06
C ASN A 238 -7.21 -4.56 -18.09
N ARG A 239 -6.61 -4.88 -19.24
CA ARG A 239 -6.45 -3.93 -20.35
C ARG A 239 -7.80 -3.50 -20.92
N SER A 240 -8.75 -4.42 -21.12
CA SER A 240 -10.09 -4.07 -21.63
C SER A 240 -10.86 -3.17 -20.65
N GLU A 241 -10.82 -3.46 -19.35
CA GLU A 241 -11.41 -2.57 -18.33
C GLU A 241 -10.75 -1.19 -18.36
N ASN A 242 -9.42 -1.13 -18.45
CA ASN A 242 -8.68 0.12 -18.48
C ASN A 242 -9.02 0.96 -19.73
N VAL A 243 -9.09 0.33 -20.92
CA VAL A 243 -9.49 1.01 -22.17
C VAL A 243 -10.87 1.63 -22.05
N MET A 244 -11.84 0.89 -21.49
CA MET A 244 -13.20 1.40 -21.33
C MET A 244 -13.23 2.64 -20.43
N ILE A 245 -12.47 2.66 -19.33
CA ILE A 245 -12.36 3.84 -18.46
C ILE A 245 -11.63 4.99 -19.15
N VAL A 246 -10.56 4.70 -19.89
CA VAL A 246 -9.85 5.71 -20.69
C VAL A 246 -10.80 6.36 -21.69
N ASP A 247 -11.64 5.58 -22.37
CA ASP A 247 -12.58 6.11 -23.35
C ASP A 247 -13.67 6.97 -22.71
N LEU A 248 -14.21 6.54 -21.56
CA LEU A 248 -15.13 7.34 -20.77
C LEU A 248 -14.52 8.71 -20.40
N LEU A 249 -13.28 8.71 -19.90
CA LEU A 249 -12.60 9.97 -19.52
C LEU A 249 -12.24 10.82 -20.74
N ARG A 250 -11.95 10.22 -21.90
CA ARG A 250 -11.78 10.95 -23.16
C ARG A 250 -13.08 11.63 -23.58
N ASN A 251 -14.23 10.95 -23.43
CA ASN A 251 -15.54 11.53 -23.71
C ASN A 251 -15.83 12.71 -22.79
N ASP A 252 -15.64 12.53 -21.49
CA ASP A 252 -15.86 13.58 -20.49
C ASP A 252 -14.98 14.81 -20.76
N LEU A 253 -13.67 14.60 -20.97
CA LEU A 253 -12.76 15.70 -21.31
C LEU A 253 -13.09 16.36 -22.65
N GLY A 254 -13.58 15.60 -23.63
CA GLY A 254 -13.95 16.11 -24.96
C GLY A 254 -15.01 17.21 -24.93
N ARG A 255 -15.91 17.20 -23.93
CA ARG A 255 -16.98 18.21 -23.78
C ARG A 255 -16.42 19.61 -23.52
N VAL A 256 -15.35 19.69 -22.72
CA VAL A 256 -14.73 20.93 -22.24
C VAL A 256 -13.38 21.24 -22.89
N SER A 257 -12.89 20.38 -23.77
CA SER A 257 -11.59 20.54 -24.43
C SER A 257 -11.71 21.05 -25.86
N MET A 258 -10.63 21.66 -26.35
CA MET A 258 -10.46 21.98 -27.77
C MET A 258 -10.50 20.69 -28.61
N PRO A 259 -11.26 20.67 -29.72
CA PRO A 259 -11.28 19.53 -30.64
C PRO A 259 -9.88 19.09 -31.07
N GLY A 260 -9.64 17.78 -31.15
CA GLY A 260 -8.35 17.20 -31.55
C GLY A 260 -7.23 17.23 -30.50
N THR A 261 -7.45 17.83 -29.32
CA THR A 261 -6.41 17.93 -28.26
C THR A 261 -6.46 16.80 -27.24
N VAL A 262 -7.56 16.05 -27.14
CA VAL A 262 -7.70 14.90 -26.24
C VAL A 262 -6.83 13.74 -26.75
N ARG A 263 -5.73 13.45 -26.06
CA ARG A 263 -4.73 12.44 -26.47
C ARG A 263 -4.38 11.50 -25.32
N THR A 264 -4.22 10.22 -25.64
CA THR A 264 -3.64 9.20 -24.75
C THR A 264 -2.12 9.20 -24.94
N ARG A 265 -1.34 9.23 -23.84
CA ARG A 265 0.14 9.24 -23.92
C ARG A 265 0.81 7.97 -23.44
N LYS A 266 0.26 7.36 -22.40
CA LYS A 266 0.74 6.08 -21.86
C LYS A 266 -0.48 5.25 -21.54
N LEU A 267 -0.55 4.05 -22.11
CA LEU A 267 -1.61 3.10 -21.84
C LEU A 267 -1.00 1.88 -21.15
N PHE A 268 -1.68 1.40 -20.11
CA PHE A 268 -1.36 0.15 -19.41
C PHE A 268 -0.01 0.13 -18.67
N GLU A 269 0.49 1.28 -18.24
CA GLU A 269 1.71 1.33 -17.42
C GLU A 269 1.41 0.70 -16.05
N VAL A 270 2.22 -0.28 -15.62
CA VAL A 270 2.04 -0.94 -14.32
C VAL A 270 2.93 -0.27 -13.28
N GLU A 271 2.32 0.29 -12.25
CA GLU A 271 3.00 0.85 -11.10
C GLU A 271 3.03 -0.12 -9.92
N ARG A 272 4.17 -0.14 -9.20
CA ARG A 272 4.37 -0.93 -7.98
C ARG A 272 4.00 -0.10 -6.74
N TYR A 273 3.08 -0.61 -5.93
CA TYR A 273 2.75 -0.10 -4.58
C TYR A 273 3.20 -1.10 -3.50
N GLU A 274 3.14 -0.70 -2.22
CA GLU A 274 3.61 -1.52 -1.09
C GLU A 274 2.93 -2.90 -1.01
N THR A 275 1.63 -2.98 -1.27
CA THR A 275 0.83 -4.21 -1.12
C THR A 275 0.30 -4.79 -2.43
N LEU A 276 0.38 -4.04 -3.54
CA LEU A 276 -0.17 -4.45 -4.84
C LEU A 276 0.54 -3.78 -6.03
N PHE A 277 0.28 -4.28 -7.23
CA PHE A 277 0.50 -3.60 -8.51
C PHE A 277 -0.79 -2.96 -9.00
N GLN A 278 -0.66 -1.84 -9.70
CA GLN A 278 -1.78 -1.10 -10.26
C GLN A 278 -1.47 -0.67 -11.68
N MET A 279 -2.37 -0.96 -12.62
CA MET A 279 -2.26 -0.49 -14.00
C MET A 279 -2.88 0.91 -14.15
N ILE A 280 -2.17 1.79 -14.84
CA ILE A 280 -2.52 3.20 -15.06
C ILE A 280 -2.48 3.56 -16.55
N SER A 281 -3.25 4.57 -16.90
CA SER A 281 -3.20 5.22 -18.22
C SER A 281 -3.23 6.73 -18.06
N ILE A 282 -2.74 7.48 -19.05
CA ILE A 282 -2.68 8.95 -19.01
C ILE A 282 -3.44 9.53 -20.21
N VAL A 283 -4.42 10.37 -19.91
CA VAL A 283 -5.16 11.18 -20.90
C VAL A 283 -4.87 12.65 -20.65
N LYS A 284 -4.53 13.40 -21.70
CA LYS A 284 -4.30 14.84 -21.67
C LYS A 284 -5.19 15.56 -22.65
N ALA A 285 -5.57 16.79 -22.33
CA ALA A 285 -6.28 17.67 -23.23
C ALA A 285 -5.94 19.14 -22.99
N ARG A 286 -6.38 20.01 -23.90
CA ARG A 286 -6.35 21.46 -23.71
C ARG A 286 -7.79 21.97 -23.56
N LEU A 287 -8.11 22.58 -22.42
CA LEU A 287 -9.42 23.17 -22.15
C LEU A 287 -9.70 24.36 -23.09
N LYS A 288 -10.98 24.59 -23.40
CA LYS A 288 -11.44 25.81 -24.08
C LYS A 288 -11.20 27.03 -23.16
N LYS A 289 -11.10 28.24 -23.74
CA LYS A 289 -10.76 29.46 -22.98
C LYS A 289 -11.79 29.82 -21.91
N ASP A 290 -13.07 29.61 -22.20
CA ASP A 290 -14.18 30.07 -21.36
C ASP A 290 -14.72 28.98 -20.42
N VAL A 291 -13.95 27.92 -20.18
CA VAL A 291 -14.34 26.83 -19.27
C VAL A 291 -14.02 27.23 -17.84
N GLY A 292 -15.07 27.54 -17.08
CA GLY A 292 -14.97 27.79 -15.64
C GLY A 292 -14.97 26.50 -14.81
N LEU A 293 -14.88 26.64 -13.49
CA LEU A 293 -14.92 25.50 -12.56
C LEU A 293 -16.24 24.72 -12.66
N CYS A 294 -17.37 25.40 -12.82
CA CYS A 294 -18.67 24.74 -12.91
C CYS A 294 -18.77 23.85 -14.16
N ASP A 295 -18.33 24.34 -15.32
CA ASP A 295 -18.29 23.56 -16.57
C ASP A 295 -17.37 22.36 -16.47
N LEU A 296 -16.20 22.56 -15.85
CA LEU A 296 -15.23 21.49 -15.64
C LEU A 296 -15.83 20.37 -14.78
N PHE A 297 -16.31 20.67 -13.57
CA PHE A 297 -16.87 19.63 -12.69
C PHE A 297 -18.12 18.99 -13.28
N LYS A 298 -18.99 19.76 -13.95
CA LYS A 298 -20.14 19.20 -14.66
C LYS A 298 -19.73 18.15 -15.71
N ALA A 299 -18.63 18.37 -16.42
CA ALA A 299 -18.17 17.43 -17.43
C ALA A 299 -17.53 16.17 -16.84
N ILE A 300 -16.66 16.31 -15.84
CA ILE A 300 -15.78 15.21 -15.39
C ILE A 300 -16.20 14.56 -14.06
N PHE A 301 -17.08 15.17 -13.26
CA PHE A 301 -17.41 14.70 -11.90
C PHE A 301 -18.75 13.93 -11.83
N PRO A 302 -18.89 12.92 -10.95
CA PRO A 302 -17.80 12.23 -10.25
C PRO A 302 -16.92 11.46 -11.24
N SER A 303 -15.73 11.05 -10.80
CA SER A 303 -14.80 10.32 -11.67
C SER A 303 -15.43 9.04 -12.21
N GLY A 304 -15.37 8.88 -13.53
CA GLY A 304 -15.88 7.69 -14.22
C GLY A 304 -15.23 6.39 -13.76
N SER A 305 -13.94 6.43 -13.36
CA SER A 305 -13.17 5.26 -12.91
C SER A 305 -13.73 4.60 -11.63
N VAL A 306 -14.40 5.38 -10.78
CA VAL A 306 -14.97 4.95 -9.49
C VAL A 306 -16.49 5.13 -9.42
N THR A 307 -17.13 5.28 -10.59
CA THR A 307 -18.58 5.31 -10.73
C THR A 307 -19.02 4.18 -11.65
N GLY A 308 -18.55 4.20 -12.91
CA GLY A 308 -18.93 3.25 -13.96
C GLY A 308 -19.49 3.95 -15.20
N ALA A 309 -19.92 3.16 -16.19
CA ALA A 309 -20.23 3.63 -17.53
C ALA A 309 -21.49 2.93 -18.08
N PRO A 310 -22.47 3.64 -18.67
CA PRO A 310 -22.60 5.11 -18.75
C PRO A 310 -22.87 5.75 -17.38
N LYS A 311 -22.29 6.94 -17.12
CA LYS A 311 -22.24 7.58 -15.78
C LYS A 311 -23.62 7.78 -15.16
N ILE A 312 -24.55 8.42 -15.87
CA ILE A 312 -25.89 8.77 -15.35
C ILE A 312 -26.70 7.52 -14.97
N SER A 313 -26.81 6.54 -15.89
CA SER A 313 -27.52 5.28 -15.63
C SER A 313 -26.90 4.52 -14.45
N THR A 314 -25.57 4.48 -14.40
CA THR A 314 -24.84 3.80 -13.33
C THR A 314 -25.06 4.45 -11.97
N MET A 315 -25.09 5.79 -11.88
CA MET A 315 -25.39 6.49 -10.63
C MET A 315 -26.81 6.21 -10.11
N LYS A 316 -27.80 6.03 -11.00
CA LYS A 316 -29.15 5.59 -10.61
C LYS A 316 -29.15 4.18 -10.04
N ILE A 317 -28.42 3.25 -10.67
CA ILE A 317 -28.26 1.88 -10.18
C ILE A 317 -27.54 1.86 -8.82
N ILE A 318 -26.49 2.66 -8.66
CA ILE A 318 -25.79 2.85 -7.39
C ILE A 318 -26.75 3.32 -6.31
N SER A 319 -27.53 4.38 -6.57
CA SER A 319 -28.51 4.89 -5.61
C SER A 319 -29.57 3.83 -5.27
N LEU A 320 -29.95 2.95 -6.19
CA LEU A 320 -30.89 1.86 -5.88
C LEU A 320 -30.27 0.78 -4.97
N LEU A 321 -28.98 0.47 -5.13
CA LEU A 321 -28.33 -0.67 -4.46
C LEU A 321 -27.64 -0.31 -3.13
N GLU A 322 -27.08 0.89 -3.02
CA GLU A 322 -26.35 1.35 -1.85
C GLU A 322 -27.32 2.00 -0.85
N LYS A 323 -27.27 1.60 0.43
CA LYS A 323 -28.24 2.05 1.43
C LYS A 323 -27.91 3.39 2.09
N GLU A 324 -26.67 3.85 1.96
CA GLU A 324 -26.13 5.00 2.65
C GLU A 324 -25.41 5.90 1.64
N PRO A 325 -25.37 7.23 1.84
CA PRO A 325 -24.57 8.12 1.01
C PRO A 325 -23.08 7.73 1.10
N ARG A 326 -22.33 7.94 0.03
CA ARG A 326 -20.87 7.72 -0.01
C ARG A 326 -20.09 8.81 0.71
N ASN A 327 -20.66 10.01 0.86
CA ASN A 327 -20.00 11.18 1.45
C ASN A 327 -18.71 11.50 0.70
N ILE A 328 -17.59 11.67 1.42
CA ILE A 328 -16.29 11.92 0.80
C ILE A 328 -15.80 10.75 -0.06
N TYR A 329 -16.26 9.52 0.17
CA TYR A 329 -15.76 8.37 -0.59
C TYR A 329 -16.16 8.45 -2.06
N THR A 330 -15.20 8.27 -2.97
CA THR A 330 -15.35 8.49 -4.44
C THR A 330 -15.68 9.93 -4.85
N GLY A 331 -15.63 10.88 -3.91
CA GLY A 331 -15.55 12.31 -4.20
C GLY A 331 -14.13 12.72 -4.61
N SER A 332 -13.74 13.94 -4.30
CA SER A 332 -12.42 14.48 -4.68
C SER A 332 -11.86 15.45 -3.65
N ILE A 333 -10.55 15.37 -3.40
CA ILE A 333 -9.80 16.25 -2.49
C ILE A 333 -8.68 16.92 -3.28
N GLY A 334 -8.47 18.21 -3.07
CA GLY A 334 -7.45 18.94 -3.82
C GLY A 334 -7.36 20.42 -3.51
N PHE A 335 -6.72 21.14 -4.44
CA PHE A 335 -6.52 22.58 -4.34
C PHE A 335 -6.50 23.26 -5.71
N PHE A 336 -6.72 24.58 -5.66
CA PHE A 336 -6.57 25.54 -6.74
C PHE A 336 -5.54 26.60 -6.36
N GLU A 337 -4.71 26.99 -7.31
CA GLU A 337 -3.81 28.13 -7.24
C GLU A 337 -4.34 29.28 -8.12
N PRO A 338 -4.07 30.54 -7.75
CA PRO A 338 -4.49 31.70 -8.54
C PRO A 338 -3.83 31.78 -9.93
N ASP A 339 -2.72 31.08 -10.15
CA ASP A 339 -2.05 31.01 -11.46
C ASP A 339 -2.69 30.01 -12.44
N GLY A 340 -3.80 29.39 -12.02
CA GLY A 340 -4.58 28.44 -12.82
C GLY A 340 -4.14 26.99 -12.68
N LYS A 341 -3.21 26.66 -11.77
CA LYS A 341 -2.90 25.28 -11.40
C LYS A 341 -3.96 24.69 -10.47
N ALA A 342 -4.21 23.39 -10.63
CA ALA A 342 -5.06 22.64 -9.73
C ALA A 342 -4.66 21.16 -9.70
N VAL A 343 -4.78 20.52 -8.55
CA VAL A 343 -4.58 19.07 -8.41
C VAL A 343 -5.64 18.51 -7.50
N PHE A 344 -6.36 17.52 -8.02
CA PHE A 344 -7.45 16.84 -7.33
C PHE A 344 -7.26 15.33 -7.44
N ASN A 345 -7.41 14.63 -6.31
CA ASN A 345 -7.39 13.18 -6.25
C ASN A 345 -8.80 12.60 -6.42
N VAL A 346 -8.90 11.29 -6.59
CA VAL A 346 -10.15 10.57 -6.34
C VAL A 346 -10.14 10.15 -4.87
N ALA A 347 -11.14 10.51 -4.07
CA ALA A 347 -11.16 10.26 -2.63
C ALA A 347 -11.49 8.79 -2.28
N ILE A 348 -10.55 7.91 -2.59
CA ILE A 348 -10.53 6.49 -2.21
C ILE A 348 -9.50 6.24 -1.11
N ARG A 349 -9.58 5.09 -0.44
CA ARG A 349 -8.71 4.77 0.73
C ARG A 349 -8.70 5.92 1.73
N THR A 350 -9.90 6.44 2.00
CA THR A 350 -10.12 7.67 2.76
C THR A 350 -11.01 7.35 3.96
N VAL A 351 -10.50 7.66 5.15
CA VAL A 351 -11.23 7.54 6.41
C VAL A 351 -11.92 8.88 6.69
N LEU A 352 -13.21 8.83 6.98
CA LEU A 352 -13.99 9.95 7.49
C LEU A 352 -14.27 9.71 8.98
N ILE A 353 -13.92 10.67 9.82
CA ILE A 353 -14.17 10.64 11.26
C ILE A 353 -15.09 11.81 11.60
N ASP A 354 -16.24 11.51 12.20
CA ASP A 354 -17.07 12.51 12.84
C ASP A 354 -16.47 12.85 14.21
N ASN A 355 -16.06 14.11 14.39
CA ASN A 355 -15.37 14.53 15.60
C ASN A 355 -16.31 14.65 16.80
N LYS A 356 -17.62 14.81 16.59
CA LYS A 356 -18.65 14.90 17.64
C LYS A 356 -19.06 13.50 18.11
N THR A 357 -19.50 12.65 17.19
CA THR A 357 -20.02 11.31 17.52
C THR A 357 -18.91 10.29 17.75
N ARG A 358 -17.67 10.60 17.34
CA ARG A 358 -16.51 9.71 17.42
C ARG A 358 -16.71 8.40 16.64
N LYS A 359 -17.63 8.41 15.68
CA LYS A 359 -17.80 7.35 14.69
C LYS A 359 -16.92 7.65 13.49
N ALA A 360 -16.42 6.59 12.87
CA ALA A 360 -15.61 6.68 11.68
C ALA A 360 -16.04 5.65 10.64
N GLU A 361 -15.83 6.01 9.38
CA GLU A 361 -16.14 5.15 8.24
C GLU A 361 -15.05 5.21 7.18
N MET A 362 -14.94 4.13 6.41
CA MET A 362 -14.10 4.07 5.23
C MET A 362 -14.85 3.30 4.14
N GLY A 363 -15.09 3.94 3.01
CA GLY A 363 -15.66 3.29 1.85
C GLY A 363 -14.68 2.35 1.15
N VAL A 364 -15.21 1.28 0.59
CA VAL A 364 -14.51 0.30 -0.24
C VAL A 364 -15.42 -0.13 -1.39
N GLY A 365 -14.85 -0.46 -2.54
CA GLY A 365 -15.63 -0.84 -3.71
C GLY A 365 -14.85 -1.63 -4.75
N SER A 366 -15.64 -2.19 -5.67
CA SER A 366 -15.23 -3.06 -6.77
C SER A 366 -15.93 -2.61 -8.05
N GLY A 367 -15.19 -2.62 -9.16
CA GLY A 367 -15.74 -2.33 -10.47
C GLY A 367 -16.33 -3.60 -11.05
N ILE A 368 -17.64 -3.76 -10.94
CA ILE A 368 -18.34 -4.96 -11.39
C ILE A 368 -18.61 -4.88 -12.89
N VAL A 369 -18.09 -5.86 -13.61
CA VAL A 369 -18.33 -6.11 -15.04
C VAL A 369 -19.03 -7.46 -15.22
N ILE A 370 -19.43 -7.80 -16.45
CA ILE A 370 -20.21 -9.02 -16.72
C ILE A 370 -19.48 -10.33 -16.34
N ASP A 371 -18.15 -10.34 -16.47
CA ASP A 371 -17.27 -11.46 -16.14
C ASP A 371 -16.74 -11.41 -14.69
N SER A 372 -17.15 -10.42 -13.89
CA SER A 372 -16.79 -10.36 -12.47
C SER A 372 -17.29 -11.59 -11.72
N ASP A 373 -16.40 -12.17 -10.94
CA ASP A 373 -16.65 -13.24 -9.97
C ASP A 373 -16.96 -12.60 -8.61
N PRO A 374 -18.19 -12.72 -8.08
CA PRO A 374 -18.58 -12.03 -6.87
C PRO A 374 -17.69 -12.30 -5.65
N GLU A 375 -17.15 -13.52 -5.52
CA GLU A 375 -16.30 -13.90 -4.39
C GLU A 375 -14.92 -13.25 -4.52
N LYS A 376 -14.32 -13.31 -5.71
CA LYS A 376 -13.02 -12.67 -5.96
C LYS A 376 -13.09 -11.15 -5.77
N GLU A 377 -14.18 -10.51 -6.22
CA GLU A 377 -14.37 -9.06 -6.04
C GLU A 377 -14.49 -8.67 -4.56
N PHE A 378 -15.11 -9.53 -3.73
CA PHE A 378 -15.20 -9.31 -2.29
C PHE A 378 -13.84 -9.44 -1.61
N GLU A 379 -13.05 -10.45 -1.99
CA GLU A 379 -11.68 -10.60 -1.48
C GLU A 379 -10.77 -9.46 -1.95
N GLU A 380 -10.90 -8.97 -3.19
CA GLU A 380 -10.19 -7.76 -3.66
C GLU A 380 -10.55 -6.53 -2.81
N CYS A 381 -11.82 -6.36 -2.47
CA CYS A 381 -12.24 -5.29 -1.55
C CYS A 381 -11.53 -5.40 -0.20
N LYS A 382 -11.44 -6.60 0.39
CA LYS A 382 -10.71 -6.80 1.65
C LYS A 382 -9.23 -6.43 1.51
N LEU A 383 -8.57 -6.87 0.43
CA LEU A 383 -7.16 -6.56 0.16
C LEU A 383 -6.91 -5.05 0.13
N LYS A 384 -7.80 -4.28 -0.51
CA LYS A 384 -7.72 -2.80 -0.56
C LYS A 384 -7.84 -2.14 0.81
N THR A 385 -8.32 -2.84 1.84
CA THR A 385 -8.51 -2.32 3.20
C THR A 385 -7.43 -2.73 4.20
N ASN A 386 -6.50 -3.61 3.81
CA ASN A 386 -5.46 -4.13 4.69
C ASN A 386 -4.62 -3.04 5.38
N PHE A 387 -4.44 -1.87 4.74
CA PHE A 387 -3.71 -0.75 5.35
C PHE A 387 -4.45 -0.17 6.59
N LEU A 388 -5.77 -0.23 6.65
CA LEU A 388 -6.54 0.19 7.82
C LEU A 388 -6.52 -0.88 8.91
N THR A 389 -6.66 -2.15 8.53
CA THR A 389 -6.96 -3.26 9.45
C THR A 389 -5.72 -3.97 10.00
N GLN A 390 -4.61 -3.98 9.27
CA GLN A 390 -3.39 -4.64 9.71
C GLN A 390 -2.50 -3.69 10.50
N ALA A 391 -2.01 -4.13 11.66
CA ALA A 391 -0.96 -3.43 12.38
C ALA A 391 0.34 -3.53 11.57
N LYS A 392 0.96 -2.38 11.25
CA LYS A 392 2.30 -2.38 10.66
C LYS A 392 3.26 -2.85 11.74
N LYS A 393 4.00 -3.93 11.47
CA LYS A 393 5.18 -4.24 12.27
C LYS A 393 6.28 -3.33 11.73
N ASP A 394 6.78 -2.40 12.54
CA ASP A 394 8.04 -1.74 12.21
C ASP A 394 9.15 -2.79 12.19
N PHE A 395 9.96 -2.80 11.14
CA PHE A 395 10.99 -3.82 10.97
C PHE A 395 12.19 -3.32 10.18
N LYS A 396 13.35 -3.92 10.49
CA LYS A 396 14.60 -3.74 9.75
C LYS A 396 14.90 -5.02 8.97
N LEU A 397 15.57 -4.87 7.83
CA LEU A 397 16.19 -6.00 7.14
C LEU A 397 17.45 -6.40 7.91
N ILE A 398 17.72 -7.70 7.98
CA ILE A 398 18.84 -8.23 8.75
C ILE A 398 19.73 -9.08 7.87
N GLU A 399 21.02 -8.82 7.92
CA GLU A 399 22.03 -9.78 7.52
C GLU A 399 22.82 -10.31 8.71
N THR A 400 23.19 -11.59 8.62
CA THR A 400 24.05 -12.23 9.61
C THR A 400 25.07 -13.06 8.86
N MET A 401 26.34 -12.72 9.02
CA MET A 401 27.46 -13.20 8.22
C MET A 401 28.53 -13.79 9.12
N LEU A 402 29.26 -14.78 8.60
CA LEU A 402 30.52 -15.21 9.19
C LEU A 402 31.64 -14.33 8.64
N TRP A 403 32.48 -13.81 9.52
CA TRP A 403 33.79 -13.28 9.17
C TRP A 403 34.86 -14.23 9.69
N GLN A 404 35.83 -14.53 8.84
CA GLN A 404 36.95 -15.42 9.15
C GLN A 404 38.26 -14.66 8.95
N PRO A 405 39.26 -14.84 9.84
CA PRO A 405 40.57 -14.27 9.65
C PRO A 405 41.14 -14.64 8.28
N GLN A 406 41.77 -13.67 7.61
CA GLN A 406 42.42 -13.80 6.29
C GLN A 406 41.49 -14.16 5.11
N LYS A 407 40.29 -14.70 5.36
CA LYS A 407 39.29 -15.04 4.31
C LYS A 407 38.18 -14.00 4.19
N GLY A 408 38.02 -13.15 5.20
CA GLY A 408 37.00 -12.09 5.24
C GLY A 408 35.58 -12.63 5.41
N TYR A 409 34.62 -11.93 4.83
CA TYR A 409 33.19 -12.25 4.91
C TYR A 409 32.80 -13.45 4.03
N PHE A 410 32.41 -14.56 4.66
CA PHE A 410 31.95 -15.75 3.95
C PHE A 410 30.65 -15.47 3.18
N LEU A 411 30.66 -15.81 1.87
CA LEU A 411 29.53 -15.61 0.95
C LEU A 411 29.00 -14.17 0.86
N LEU A 412 29.86 -13.15 1.04
CA LEU A 412 29.48 -11.73 1.03
C LEU A 412 28.58 -11.35 -0.15
N ARG A 413 28.92 -11.77 -1.38
CA ARG A 413 28.12 -11.47 -2.58
C ARG A 413 26.68 -11.95 -2.48
N HIS A 414 26.44 -13.13 -1.90
CA HIS A 414 25.11 -13.69 -1.73
C HIS A 414 24.32 -12.93 -0.64
N HIS A 415 25.01 -12.54 0.44
CA HIS A 415 24.42 -11.71 1.50
C HIS A 415 23.98 -10.34 0.96
N LEU A 416 24.84 -9.64 0.22
CA LEU A 416 24.50 -8.36 -0.39
C LEU A 416 23.37 -8.48 -1.41
N LYS A 417 23.36 -9.55 -2.22
CA LYS A 417 22.27 -9.84 -3.16
C LYS A 417 20.93 -10.03 -2.43
N ARG A 418 20.88 -10.82 -1.35
CA ARG A 418 19.64 -11.03 -0.58
C ARG A 418 19.16 -9.75 0.10
N LEU A 419 20.08 -8.98 0.69
CA LEU A 419 19.76 -7.69 1.30
C LEU A 419 19.18 -6.73 0.26
N PHE A 420 19.81 -6.61 -0.91
CA PHE A 420 19.31 -5.81 -2.02
C PHE A 420 17.92 -6.28 -2.50
N SER A 421 17.74 -7.57 -2.78
CA SER A 421 16.44 -8.10 -3.23
C SER A 421 15.32 -7.82 -2.23
N SER A 422 15.61 -7.89 -0.92
CA SER A 422 14.63 -7.57 0.12
C SER A 422 14.38 -6.07 0.22
N ALA A 423 15.42 -5.26 0.06
CA ALA A 423 15.30 -3.81 0.07
C ALA A 423 14.47 -3.31 -1.12
N ASP A 424 14.73 -3.82 -2.33
CA ASP A 424 13.93 -3.52 -3.52
C ASP A 424 12.47 -3.98 -3.36
N TYR A 425 12.25 -5.18 -2.81
CA TYR A 425 10.91 -5.71 -2.60
C TYR A 425 10.05 -4.84 -1.66
N PHE A 426 10.63 -4.40 -0.53
CA PHE A 426 9.93 -3.60 0.49
C PHE A 426 10.11 -2.09 0.35
N ASP A 427 10.77 -1.62 -0.71
CA ASP A 427 11.06 -0.20 -0.97
C ASP A 427 11.90 0.47 0.15
N PHE A 428 12.96 -0.22 0.60
CA PHE A 428 13.96 0.34 1.50
C PHE A 428 15.02 1.08 0.68
N LYS A 429 15.47 2.25 1.17
CA LYS A 429 16.64 2.92 0.60
C LYS A 429 17.87 2.05 0.78
N TYR A 430 18.46 1.59 -0.32
CA TYR A 430 19.65 0.75 -0.31
C TYR A 430 20.77 1.40 -1.12
N ASP A 431 21.92 1.58 -0.49
CA ASP A 431 23.17 1.98 -1.13
C ASP A 431 24.23 0.91 -0.86
N LYS A 432 24.63 0.21 -1.92
CA LYS A 432 25.65 -0.84 -1.86
C LYS A 432 26.97 -0.32 -1.29
N ASN A 433 27.42 0.85 -1.72
CA ASN A 433 28.70 1.43 -1.31
C ASN A 433 28.68 1.77 0.19
N ARG A 434 27.53 2.25 0.70
CA ARG A 434 27.36 2.54 2.12
C ARG A 434 27.44 1.26 2.97
N VAL A 435 26.78 0.19 2.53
CA VAL A 435 26.84 -1.12 3.22
C VAL A 435 28.26 -1.69 3.22
N GLU A 436 28.96 -1.65 2.08
CA GLU A 436 30.34 -2.16 1.98
C GLU A 436 31.33 -1.34 2.81
N LYS A 437 31.18 -0.01 2.87
CA LYS A 437 31.98 0.85 3.75
C LYS A 437 31.77 0.52 5.22
N GLU A 438 30.53 0.27 5.63
CA GLU A 438 30.20 -0.10 7.00
C GLU A 438 30.79 -1.45 7.40
N LEU A 439 30.79 -2.44 6.49
CA LEU A 439 31.47 -3.71 6.71
C LEU A 439 32.98 -3.54 6.86
N LYS A 440 33.62 -2.79 5.95
CA LYS A 440 35.06 -2.48 6.05
C LYS A 440 35.41 -1.74 7.36
N ARG A 441 34.52 -0.88 7.85
CA ARG A 441 34.68 -0.21 9.15
C ARG A 441 34.67 -1.20 10.29
N LEU A 442 33.73 -2.15 10.29
CA LEU A 442 33.66 -3.20 11.31
C LEU A 442 34.88 -4.12 11.30
N GLU A 443 35.37 -4.48 10.12
CA GLU A 443 36.53 -5.36 9.96
C GLU A 443 37.77 -4.84 10.69
N LYS A 444 37.97 -3.51 10.74
CA LYS A 444 39.06 -2.87 11.49
C LYS A 444 38.99 -3.09 13.01
N SER A 445 37.83 -3.49 13.54
CA SER A 445 37.62 -3.76 14.97
C SER A 445 37.71 -5.26 15.31
N LEU A 446 37.94 -6.13 14.33
CA LEU A 446 38.02 -7.58 14.52
C LEU A 446 39.47 -8.00 14.76
N LYS A 447 39.67 -9.08 15.55
CA LYS A 447 41.00 -9.66 15.80
C LYS A 447 41.22 -10.88 14.90
N ASP A 448 42.41 -11.02 14.34
CA ASP A 448 42.75 -12.06 13.36
C ASP A 448 42.88 -13.49 13.93
N ASN A 449 42.64 -13.70 15.22
CA ASN A 449 42.67 -15.02 15.85
C ASN A 449 41.28 -15.62 16.10
N TYR A 450 40.20 -14.91 15.80
CA TYR A 450 38.84 -15.38 16.06
C TYR A 450 37.92 -15.28 14.85
N GLN A 451 36.97 -16.20 14.77
CA GLN A 451 35.83 -16.06 13.88
C GLN A 451 34.75 -15.22 14.55
N TYR A 452 34.06 -14.40 13.74
CA TYR A 452 33.03 -13.50 14.24
C TYR A 452 31.72 -13.71 13.51
N ARG A 453 30.63 -13.69 14.28
CA ARG A 453 29.29 -13.49 13.74
C ARG A 453 29.06 -11.99 13.62
N ILE A 454 28.92 -11.52 12.39
CA ILE A 454 28.63 -10.12 12.08
C ILE A 454 27.13 -9.98 11.82
N ARG A 455 26.50 -8.97 12.41
CA ARG A 455 25.09 -8.64 12.20
C ARG A 455 24.99 -7.22 11.65
N VAL A 456 24.23 -7.06 10.58
CA VAL A 456 23.91 -5.75 9.98
C VAL A 456 22.40 -5.61 9.89
N LEU A 457 21.88 -4.47 10.32
CA LEU A 457 20.48 -4.08 10.21
C LEU A 457 20.38 -2.90 9.26
N LEU A 458 19.43 -2.96 8.34
CA LEU A 458 19.08 -1.86 7.44
C LEU A 458 17.66 -1.39 7.76
N ALA A 459 17.55 -0.12 8.15
CA ALA A 459 16.26 0.55 8.32
C ALA A 459 15.73 1.09 6.98
N ARG A 460 14.44 1.41 6.93
CA ARG A 460 13.74 1.84 5.71
C ARG A 460 14.34 3.10 5.08
N GLY A 461 14.80 4.04 5.91
CA GLY A 461 15.45 5.28 5.48
C GLY A 461 16.87 5.10 4.96
N GLY A 462 17.43 3.88 5.03
CA GLY A 462 18.80 3.57 4.63
C GLY A 462 19.82 3.66 5.75
N GLU A 463 19.38 3.88 7.00
CA GLU A 463 20.24 3.81 8.18
C GLU A 463 20.73 2.39 8.42
N LEU A 464 22.00 2.28 8.81
CA LEU A 464 22.66 1.01 9.10
C LEU A 464 23.02 0.95 10.59
N GLU A 465 22.74 -0.20 11.20
CA GLU A 465 23.26 -0.56 12.51
C GLU A 465 24.02 -1.87 12.37
N SER A 466 25.19 -1.96 13.01
CA SER A 466 26.03 -3.13 12.85
C SER A 466 26.64 -3.53 14.19
N SER A 467 26.81 -4.83 14.38
CA SER A 467 27.39 -5.40 15.60
C SER A 467 28.09 -6.72 15.29
N PHE A 468 28.99 -7.13 16.19
CA PHE A 468 29.71 -8.39 16.07
C PHE A 468 29.81 -9.09 17.42
N SER A 469 29.91 -10.43 17.37
CA SER A 469 30.18 -11.27 18.52
C SER A 469 31.13 -12.39 18.11
N ARG A 470 32.03 -12.81 19.00
CA ARG A 470 32.88 -13.99 18.78
C ARG A 470 32.00 -15.21 18.51
N LEU A 471 32.45 -16.07 17.60
CA LEU A 471 31.77 -17.30 17.27
C LEU A 471 32.50 -18.47 17.93
N ASP A 472 31.84 -19.08 18.92
CA ASP A 472 32.38 -20.27 19.58
C ASP A 472 32.18 -21.52 18.71
N ARG A 473 33.12 -22.46 18.85
CA ARG A 473 32.98 -23.82 18.28
C ARG A 473 31.74 -24.47 18.88
N GLY A 474 30.83 -24.94 18.01
CA GLY A 474 29.65 -25.71 18.40
C GLY A 474 30.00 -27.17 18.65
N ALA A 475 29.01 -27.96 19.05
CA ALA A 475 29.16 -29.42 19.14
C ALA A 475 29.26 -30.04 17.73
N GLU A 476 29.83 -31.24 17.63
CA GLU A 476 29.85 -31.99 16.36
C GLU A 476 28.44 -32.43 15.94
N ILE A 477 27.59 -32.75 16.92
CA ILE A 477 26.19 -33.13 16.73
C ILE A 477 25.33 -32.31 17.69
N GLU A 478 24.35 -31.59 17.15
CA GLU A 478 23.46 -30.71 17.91
C GLU A 478 22.05 -31.31 18.09
N LYS A 479 21.40 -31.03 19.23
CA LYS A 479 20.02 -31.49 19.48
C LYS A 479 18.99 -30.53 18.90
N VAL A 480 18.00 -31.03 18.17
CA VAL A 480 16.90 -30.23 17.60
C VAL A 480 15.55 -30.83 17.96
N ARG A 481 14.49 -30.03 17.88
CA ARG A 481 13.12 -30.54 18.10
C ARG A 481 12.11 -29.82 17.23
N PHE A 482 10.91 -30.38 17.13
CA PHE A 482 9.78 -29.68 16.51
C PHE A 482 9.14 -28.68 17.47
N SER A 483 8.76 -27.51 16.94
CA SER A 483 7.78 -26.65 17.58
C SER A 483 6.37 -27.24 17.43
N GLU A 484 5.52 -26.95 18.40
CA GLU A 484 4.07 -27.17 18.33
C GLU A 484 3.37 -26.04 17.58
N LYS A 485 4.04 -24.90 17.39
CA LYS A 485 3.50 -23.75 16.65
C LYS A 485 3.71 -23.95 15.15
N LYS A 486 2.70 -23.52 14.39
CA LYS A 486 2.75 -23.54 12.93
C LYS A 486 3.12 -22.16 12.37
N THR A 487 3.86 -22.18 11.27
CA THR A 487 4.13 -21.02 10.41
C THR A 487 3.08 -20.95 9.29
N SER A 488 3.11 -19.89 8.49
CA SER A 488 2.16 -19.67 7.40
C SER A 488 2.89 -19.50 6.08
N SER A 489 2.62 -20.38 5.10
CA SER A 489 3.28 -20.32 3.80
C SER A 489 2.97 -19.05 2.99
N SER A 490 1.90 -18.32 3.34
CA SER A 490 1.50 -17.07 2.69
C SER A 490 2.11 -15.80 3.30
N SER A 491 2.81 -15.90 4.43
CA SER A 491 3.41 -14.73 5.07
C SER A 491 4.74 -14.35 4.40
N VAL A 492 4.77 -13.16 3.79
CA VAL A 492 5.95 -12.59 3.12
C VAL A 492 7.19 -12.53 4.01
N PHE A 493 7.03 -12.40 5.32
CA PHE A 493 8.14 -12.28 6.27
C PHE A 493 8.95 -13.56 6.46
N PHE A 494 8.47 -14.70 5.97
CA PHE A 494 9.27 -15.93 5.93
C PHE A 494 10.23 -15.96 4.75
N TYR A 495 9.97 -15.19 3.68
CA TYR A 495 10.81 -15.15 2.48
C TYR A 495 11.93 -14.09 2.55
N HIS A 496 11.87 -13.22 3.55
CA HIS A 496 12.80 -12.12 3.74
C HIS A 496 13.37 -12.11 5.16
N LYS A 497 14.68 -11.89 5.28
CA LYS A 497 15.34 -11.88 6.59
C LYS A 497 15.11 -10.54 7.29
N THR A 498 14.16 -10.50 8.22
CA THR A 498 13.74 -9.29 8.93
C THR A 498 13.87 -9.41 10.45
N THR A 499 13.63 -8.31 11.16
CA THR A 499 13.48 -8.30 12.64
C THR A 499 12.16 -8.86 13.12
N ILE A 500 11.21 -9.19 12.24
CA ILE A 500 9.94 -9.81 12.62
C ILE A 500 10.19 -11.30 12.88
N ARG A 501 10.56 -11.61 14.12
CA ARG A 501 11.02 -12.95 14.52
C ARG A 501 10.45 -13.42 15.85
N ASP A 502 9.43 -12.74 16.40
CA ASP A 502 8.90 -13.02 17.74
C ASP A 502 8.56 -14.50 17.98
N LEU A 503 7.97 -15.17 16.98
CA LEU A 503 7.66 -16.60 17.06
C LEU A 503 8.93 -17.43 17.23
N TYR A 504 9.90 -17.24 16.32
CA TYR A 504 11.17 -17.95 16.31
C TYR A 504 11.98 -17.68 17.58
N ASP A 505 12.09 -16.42 17.98
CA ASP A 505 12.91 -16.00 19.11
C ASP A 505 12.31 -16.50 20.45
N LYS A 506 10.97 -16.50 20.59
CA LYS A 506 10.30 -17.06 21.78
C LYS A 506 10.48 -18.57 21.88
N GLU A 507 10.23 -19.31 20.80
CA GLU A 507 10.40 -20.77 20.79
C GLU A 507 11.86 -21.17 21.00
N LEU A 508 12.80 -20.50 20.32
CA LEU A 508 14.22 -20.77 20.50
C LEU A 508 14.68 -20.47 21.93
N LYS A 509 14.27 -19.34 22.51
CA LYS A 509 14.61 -18.98 23.90
C LYS A 509 14.04 -19.98 24.90
N LYS A 510 12.82 -20.46 24.67
CA LYS A 510 12.16 -21.48 25.52
C LYS A 510 12.99 -22.76 25.56
N TRP A 511 13.36 -23.29 24.40
CA TRP A 511 13.96 -24.62 24.30
C TRP A 511 15.49 -24.64 24.39
N ARG A 512 16.18 -23.53 24.10
CA ARG A 512 17.63 -23.42 24.35
C ARG A 512 18.00 -23.63 25.80
N ARG A 513 17.15 -23.21 26.73
CA ARG A 513 17.34 -23.46 28.18
C ARG A 513 17.30 -24.94 28.54
N GLN A 514 16.77 -25.79 27.65
CA GLN A 514 16.70 -27.23 27.81
C GLN A 514 17.74 -27.97 26.94
N GLY A 515 18.75 -27.26 26.42
CA GLY A 515 19.85 -27.85 25.66
C GLY A 515 19.57 -28.11 24.17
N TYR A 516 18.44 -27.62 23.62
CA TYR A 516 18.19 -27.71 22.18
C TYR A 516 18.88 -26.55 21.43
N PHE A 517 19.60 -26.89 20.36
CA PHE A 517 20.33 -25.96 19.51
C PHE A 517 19.40 -25.09 18.66
N ASP A 518 18.42 -25.72 18.00
CA ASP A 518 17.46 -25.09 17.11
C ASP A 518 16.11 -25.83 17.10
N ILE A 519 15.06 -25.14 16.65
CA ILE A 519 13.67 -25.59 16.68
C ILE A 519 13.10 -25.59 15.27
N MET A 520 12.67 -26.75 14.80
CA MET A 520 12.11 -26.96 13.46
C MET A 520 10.61 -26.65 13.44
N PHE A 521 10.16 -25.96 12.40
CA PHE A 521 8.79 -25.55 12.21
C PHE A 521 8.10 -26.31 11.07
N THR A 522 6.78 -26.38 11.15
CA THR A 522 5.90 -26.78 10.05
C THR A 522 4.95 -25.65 9.68
N ASN A 523 4.49 -25.61 8.44
CA ASN A 523 3.45 -24.68 8.01
C ASN A 523 2.04 -25.19 8.32
N GLU A 524 1.01 -24.43 7.89
CA GLU A 524 -0.40 -24.77 8.07
C GLU A 524 -0.78 -26.13 7.47
N LYS A 525 -0.06 -26.56 6.41
CA LYS A 525 -0.21 -27.84 5.70
C LYS A 525 0.62 -28.99 6.29
N ASN A 526 1.21 -28.80 7.46
CA ASN A 526 2.12 -29.75 8.13
C ASN A 526 3.41 -30.06 7.35
N GLN A 527 3.79 -29.23 6.38
CA GLN A 527 5.05 -29.37 5.65
C GLN A 527 6.18 -28.72 6.45
N ILE A 528 7.37 -29.31 6.42
CA ILE A 528 8.58 -28.75 7.05
C ILE A 528 8.94 -27.44 6.36
N THR A 529 9.27 -26.42 7.16
CA THR A 529 9.75 -25.14 6.65
C THR A 529 11.24 -24.97 6.92
N GLU A 530 11.59 -24.50 8.11
CA GLU A 530 12.96 -24.20 8.53
C GLU A 530 13.11 -24.30 10.06
N GLY A 531 14.33 -24.15 10.53
CA GLY A 531 14.65 -23.93 11.94
C GLY A 531 14.43 -22.47 12.35
N ALA A 532 14.59 -22.14 13.64
CA ALA A 532 14.55 -20.76 14.11
C ALA A 532 15.74 -19.94 13.59
N ILE A 533 16.91 -20.55 13.41
CA ILE A 533 18.13 -19.86 12.95
C ILE A 533 18.80 -20.53 11.74
N SER A 534 18.19 -21.56 11.17
CA SER A 534 18.78 -22.37 10.10
C SER A 534 17.74 -22.86 9.09
N ASN A 535 18.19 -23.23 7.89
CA ASN A 535 17.40 -24.08 7.00
C ASN A 535 17.73 -25.56 7.29
N ILE A 536 16.86 -26.45 6.82
CA ILE A 536 16.96 -27.90 7.10
C ILE A 536 17.38 -28.63 5.82
N ILE A 537 18.32 -29.56 5.96
CA ILE A 537 18.65 -30.57 4.95
C ILE A 537 18.53 -31.95 5.61
N ILE A 538 17.93 -32.91 4.92
CA ILE A 538 18.03 -34.33 5.28
C ILE A 538 18.82 -35.09 4.22
N LYS A 539 19.53 -36.12 4.63
CA LYS A 539 20.16 -37.10 3.73
C LYS A 539 19.31 -38.37 3.70
N LYS A 540 19.06 -38.88 2.50
CA LYS A 540 18.43 -40.19 2.30
C LYS A 540 19.09 -40.91 1.12
N GLY A 541 19.78 -42.00 1.42
CA GLY A 541 20.67 -42.69 0.49
C GLY A 541 21.75 -41.74 -0.05
N ARG A 542 21.82 -41.64 -1.37
CA ARG A 542 22.81 -40.80 -2.07
C ARG A 542 22.38 -39.34 -2.25
N PHE A 543 21.14 -38.98 -1.87
CA PHE A 543 20.58 -37.66 -2.12
C PHE A 543 20.39 -36.84 -0.84
N TYR A 544 20.47 -35.53 -1.01
CA TYR A 544 20.13 -34.56 0.04
C TYR A 544 18.84 -33.84 -0.36
N TYR A 545 17.97 -33.56 0.61
CA TYR A 545 16.70 -32.91 0.39
C TYR A 545 16.51 -31.72 1.32
N THR A 546 16.00 -30.61 0.79
CA THR A 546 15.59 -29.43 1.56
C THR A 546 14.18 -28.99 1.14
N PRO A 547 13.36 -28.42 2.04
CA PRO A 547 12.04 -27.91 1.66
C PRO A 547 12.13 -26.82 0.57
N PRO A 548 11.23 -26.80 -0.43
CA PRO A 548 11.15 -25.74 -1.43
C PRO A 548 10.59 -24.45 -0.82
N LEU A 549 10.94 -23.29 -1.39
CA LEU A 549 10.48 -21.99 -0.89
C LEU A 549 8.95 -21.90 -0.75
N SER A 550 8.19 -22.59 -1.62
CA SER A 550 6.71 -22.67 -1.55
C SER A 550 6.16 -23.18 -0.22
N CYS A 551 6.98 -23.79 0.65
CA CYS A 551 6.58 -24.18 1.99
C CYS A 551 6.54 -23.00 2.99
N GLY A 552 7.10 -21.84 2.65
CA GLY A 552 7.18 -20.66 3.53
C GLY A 552 8.43 -20.68 4.41
N LEU A 553 9.60 -20.55 3.80
CA LEU A 553 10.88 -20.46 4.51
C LEU A 553 11.82 -19.44 3.87
N LEU A 554 12.83 -19.03 4.62
CA LEU A 554 13.83 -18.10 4.13
C LEU A 554 14.73 -18.79 3.12
N ASP A 555 15.01 -18.12 2.00
CA ASP A 555 16.09 -18.54 1.11
C ASP A 555 17.45 -18.20 1.73
N GLY A 556 17.90 -19.07 2.63
CA GLY A 556 19.17 -18.89 3.33
C GLY A 556 20.33 -18.84 2.37
N VAL A 557 21.26 -17.90 2.58
CA VAL A 557 22.44 -17.72 1.73
C VAL A 557 23.23 -19.01 1.53
N TYR A 558 23.40 -19.80 2.59
CA TYR A 558 24.12 -21.07 2.50
C TYR A 558 23.31 -22.16 1.79
N ARG A 559 21.99 -22.22 2.00
CA ARG A 559 21.08 -23.09 1.26
C ARG A 559 21.16 -22.81 -0.24
N ARG A 560 21.04 -21.54 -0.63
CA ARG A 560 21.17 -21.09 -2.02
C ARG A 560 22.53 -21.46 -2.61
N TYR A 561 23.61 -21.19 -1.88
CA TYR A 561 24.96 -21.57 -2.30
C TYR A 561 25.11 -23.08 -2.55
N LEU A 562 24.54 -23.94 -1.71
CA LEU A 562 24.60 -25.40 -1.90
C LEU A 562 23.79 -25.86 -3.13
N LEU A 563 22.61 -25.27 -3.37
CA LEU A 563 21.81 -25.53 -4.56
C LEU A 563 22.52 -25.09 -5.84
N ASP A 564 23.13 -23.91 -5.83
CA ASP A 564 23.79 -23.32 -7.00
C ASP A 564 25.12 -24.01 -7.31
N SER A 565 25.93 -24.33 -6.29
CA SER A 565 27.26 -24.91 -6.47
C SER A 565 27.27 -26.39 -6.83
N ARG A 566 26.16 -27.11 -6.58
CA ARG A 566 26.02 -28.56 -6.81
C ARG A 566 27.13 -29.41 -6.14
N LYS A 567 27.77 -28.90 -5.09
CA LYS A 567 28.81 -29.63 -4.31
C LYS A 567 28.28 -30.90 -3.65
N ILE A 568 26.98 -30.93 -3.37
CA ILE A 568 26.24 -32.11 -2.93
C ILE A 568 25.02 -32.29 -3.85
N PRO A 569 24.50 -33.50 -4.03
CA PRO A 569 23.29 -33.76 -4.82
C PRO A 569 22.03 -33.34 -4.05
N LEU A 570 21.93 -32.06 -3.73
CA LEU A 570 20.83 -31.42 -3.02
C LEU A 570 19.68 -31.11 -3.97
N LYS A 571 18.48 -31.56 -3.61
CA LYS A 571 17.23 -31.29 -4.34
C LYS A 571 16.20 -30.66 -3.42
N GLU A 572 15.34 -29.82 -3.99
CA GLU A 572 14.16 -29.36 -3.27
C GLU A 572 13.09 -30.46 -3.29
N LYS A 573 12.50 -30.73 -2.12
CA LYS A 573 11.39 -31.70 -1.97
C LYS A 573 10.51 -31.26 -0.80
N ILE A 574 9.19 -31.34 -0.96
CA ILE A 574 8.29 -31.13 0.18
C ILE A 574 8.55 -32.23 1.21
N LEU A 575 8.92 -31.84 2.42
CA LEU A 575 9.22 -32.75 3.52
C LEU A 575 8.13 -32.66 4.60
N TYR A 576 7.91 -33.75 5.31
CA TYR A 576 7.02 -33.89 6.46
C TYR A 576 7.80 -34.43 7.66
N LYS A 577 7.21 -34.39 8.87
CA LYS A 577 7.85 -34.89 10.09
C LYS A 577 8.34 -36.34 9.98
N LYS A 578 7.61 -37.20 9.25
CA LYS A 578 8.02 -38.59 8.97
C LYS A 578 9.33 -38.68 8.17
N ASP A 579 9.54 -37.76 7.23
CA ASP A 579 10.74 -37.75 6.39
C ASP A 579 11.97 -37.35 7.21
N ILE A 580 11.79 -36.45 8.19
CA ILE A 580 12.86 -36.09 9.13
C ILE A 580 13.21 -37.27 10.05
N LYS A 581 12.21 -37.97 10.60
CA LYS A 581 12.42 -39.14 11.47
C LYS A 581 13.07 -40.32 10.74
N ASN A 582 12.77 -40.49 9.47
CA ASN A 582 13.27 -41.60 8.65
C ASN A 582 14.53 -41.22 7.86
N ALA A 583 15.10 -40.02 8.07
CA ALA A 583 16.31 -39.58 7.41
C ALA A 583 17.53 -40.36 7.93
N ASP A 584 18.52 -40.58 7.06
CA ASP A 584 19.78 -41.20 7.50
C ASP A 584 20.61 -40.20 8.31
N GLU A 585 20.56 -38.92 7.93
CA GLU A 585 21.20 -37.81 8.64
C GLU A 585 20.35 -36.53 8.52
N ILE A 586 20.31 -35.73 9.58
CA ILE A 586 19.67 -34.41 9.61
C ILE A 586 20.76 -33.36 9.74
N TYR A 587 20.64 -32.26 8.99
CA TYR A 587 21.55 -31.13 9.06
C TYR A 587 20.81 -29.81 9.19
N MET A 588 21.27 -29.00 10.14
CA MET A 588 20.86 -27.61 10.32
C MET A 588 21.91 -26.72 9.67
N ILE A 589 21.48 -25.91 8.70
CA ILE A 589 22.40 -25.16 7.85
C ILE A 589 22.20 -23.65 7.94
N ASN A 590 23.28 -22.90 8.03
CA ASN A 590 23.29 -21.45 7.83
C ASN A 590 24.70 -20.97 7.44
N SER A 591 24.83 -19.74 6.93
CA SER A 591 26.14 -19.22 6.51
C SER A 591 27.06 -18.83 7.66
N VAL A 592 26.59 -18.86 8.91
CA VAL A 592 27.42 -18.55 10.08
C VAL A 592 28.16 -19.78 10.58
N ARG A 593 27.47 -20.93 10.63
CA ARG A 593 27.97 -22.20 11.19
C ARG A 593 28.18 -23.30 10.14
N GLY A 594 27.84 -23.03 8.88
CA GLY A 594 27.94 -24.01 7.80
C GLY A 594 26.87 -25.09 7.91
N MET A 595 27.28 -26.36 7.79
CA MET A 595 26.42 -27.53 7.84
C MET A 595 26.68 -28.29 9.15
N VAL A 596 25.71 -28.24 10.07
CA VAL A 596 25.84 -28.86 11.40
C VAL A 596 24.95 -30.08 11.46
N LYS A 597 25.51 -31.24 11.83
CA LYS A 597 24.75 -32.48 11.99
C LYS A 597 23.85 -32.39 13.22
N ALA A 598 22.65 -32.93 13.14
CA ALA A 598 21.66 -32.82 14.20
C ALA A 598 20.92 -34.12 14.47
N VAL A 599 20.39 -34.24 15.68
CA VAL A 599 19.56 -35.34 16.17
C VAL A 599 18.29 -34.82 16.83
N LEU A 600 17.19 -35.58 16.69
CA LEU A 600 15.85 -35.24 17.18
C LEU A 600 15.68 -35.44 18.69
#